data_AF-A0A1F2XSA7-F1
#
_entry.id   AF-A0A1F2XSA7-F1
#
_cell.length_a   1.000
_cell.length_b   1.000
_cell.length_c   1.000
_cell.angle_alpha   90.00
_cell.angle_beta   90.00
_cell.angle_gamma   90.00
#
_symmetry.space_group_name_H-M   'P 1'
#
loop_
_entity.id
_entity.type
_entity.pdbx_description
1 polymer ?
#
loop_
_entity_poly.entity_id
_entity_poly.type
_entity_poly.pdbx_seq_one_letter_code
_entity_poly.pdbx_strand_id
1 'polypeptide(L)'
;MQLDSHIQAIQEDLAATAGLGDETTAEAARRLSEALASTLHLRLLDLLGEAALEIGGQLEAGRIEVRLAGRDPELVVVTDEAPDSAQIGFGEEHSGRITLRLPESLKVSVEAAAAREGISTNAWLVRTIA
;
A
#
# COMPACT_ATOMS: atom_id res chain seq x y z
N MET A 1 -6.38 -6.55 -14.27
CA MET A 1 -7.27 -7.68 -14.61
C MET A 1 -8.21 -7.21 -15.70
N GLN A 2 -8.53 -8.05 -16.70
CA GLN A 2 -9.39 -7.66 -17.82
C GLN A 2 -10.85 -8.01 -17.52
N LEU A 3 -11.57 -7.15 -16.79
CA LEU A 3 -12.99 -7.43 -16.46
C LEU A 3 -13.87 -7.47 -17.70
N ASP A 4 -13.61 -6.59 -18.66
CA ASP A 4 -14.40 -6.50 -19.88
C ASP A 4 -14.36 -7.79 -20.71
N SER A 5 -13.23 -8.51 -20.73
CA SER A 5 -13.16 -9.82 -21.41
C SER A 5 -13.97 -10.90 -20.69
N HIS A 6 -14.05 -10.86 -19.36
CA HIS A 6 -14.89 -11.80 -18.61
C HIS A 6 -16.38 -11.49 -18.79
N ILE A 7 -16.75 -10.21 -18.81
CA ILE A 7 -18.12 -9.79 -19.11
C ILE A 7 -18.52 -10.23 -20.51
N GLN A 8 -17.64 -10.03 -21.50
CA GLN A 8 -17.88 -10.47 -22.87
C GLN A 8 -18.06 -11.99 -22.95
N ALA A 9 -17.20 -12.77 -22.29
CA ALA A 9 -17.34 -14.23 -22.26
C ALA A 9 -18.69 -14.67 -21.67
N ILE A 10 -19.15 -14.04 -20.57
CA ILE A 10 -20.45 -14.33 -19.97
C ILE A 10 -21.61 -13.99 -20.93
N GLN A 11 -21.50 -12.89 -21.67
CA GLN A 11 -22.51 -12.52 -22.67
C GLN A 11 -22.54 -13.51 -23.83
N GLU A 12 -21.38 -13.97 -24.31
CA GLU A 12 -21.25 -14.97 -25.35
C GLU A 12 -21.83 -16.33 -24.90
N ASP A 13 -21.53 -16.77 -23.69
CA ASP A 13 -22.07 -18.01 -23.09
C ASP A 13 -23.60 -17.95 -22.97
N LEU A 14 -24.14 -16.80 -22.53
CA LEU A 14 -25.57 -16.59 -22.43
C LEU A 14 -26.25 -16.61 -23.81
N ALA A 15 -25.64 -15.97 -24.81
CA ALA A 15 -26.14 -15.97 -26.18
C ALA A 15 -26.12 -17.37 -26.80
N ALA A 16 -25.03 -18.12 -26.61
CA ALA A 16 -24.90 -19.50 -27.07
C ALA A 16 -25.98 -20.41 -26.45
N THR A 17 -26.24 -20.25 -25.15
CA THR A 17 -27.27 -21.01 -24.43
C THR A 17 -28.67 -20.64 -24.91
N ALA A 18 -28.97 -19.35 -25.07
CA ALA A 18 -30.27 -18.87 -25.52
C ALA A 18 -30.57 -19.23 -26.98
N GLY A 19 -29.52 -19.34 -27.82
CA GLY A 19 -29.63 -19.77 -29.22
C GLY A 19 -30.08 -21.22 -29.41
N LEU A 20 -30.09 -22.04 -28.35
CA LEU A 20 -30.71 -23.37 -28.37
C LEU A 20 -32.25 -23.32 -28.29
N GLY A 21 -32.81 -22.17 -27.92
CA GLY A 21 -34.24 -21.91 -27.79
C GLY A 21 -34.87 -21.34 -29.07
N ASP A 22 -35.95 -20.57 -28.89
CA ASP A 22 -36.59 -19.83 -29.98
C ASP A 22 -35.99 -18.42 -30.15
N GLU A 23 -36.32 -17.78 -31.28
CA GLU A 23 -35.84 -16.43 -31.64
C GLU A 23 -36.19 -15.39 -30.56
N THR A 24 -37.37 -15.51 -29.96
CA THR A 24 -37.82 -14.64 -28.86
C THR A 24 -36.92 -14.76 -27.64
N THR A 25 -36.49 -15.98 -27.31
CA THR A 25 -35.58 -16.27 -26.19
C THR A 25 -34.19 -15.71 -26.47
N ALA A 26 -33.67 -15.90 -27.69
CA ALA A 26 -32.38 -15.36 -28.12
C ALA A 26 -32.36 -13.82 -28.04
N GLU A 27 -33.40 -13.15 -28.54
CA GLU A 27 -33.51 -11.69 -28.52
C GLU A 27 -33.68 -11.14 -27.09
N ALA A 28 -34.45 -11.84 -26.25
CA ALA A 28 -34.58 -11.47 -24.84
C ALA A 28 -33.23 -11.57 -24.10
N ALA A 29 -32.50 -12.67 -24.30
CA ALA A 29 -31.18 -12.89 -23.71
C ALA A 29 -30.19 -11.81 -24.14
N ARG A 30 -30.14 -11.47 -25.44
CA ARG A 30 -29.27 -10.40 -25.96
C ARG A 30 -29.55 -9.07 -25.27
N ARG A 31 -30.81 -8.63 -25.23
CA ARG A 31 -31.20 -7.35 -24.58
C ARG A 31 -30.87 -7.32 -23.10
N LEU A 32 -31.13 -8.43 -22.38
CA LEU A 32 -30.79 -8.53 -20.96
C LEU A 32 -29.27 -8.46 -20.75
N SER A 33 -28.49 -9.16 -21.57
CA SER A 33 -27.03 -9.19 -21.48
C SER A 33 -26.41 -7.80 -21.69
N GLU A 34 -26.94 -7.03 -22.64
CA GLU A 34 -26.54 -5.65 -22.91
C GLU A 34 -26.93 -4.72 -21.75
N ALA A 35 -28.15 -4.84 -21.24
CA ALA A 35 -28.64 -4.03 -20.12
C ALA A 35 -27.88 -4.30 -18.81
N LEU A 36 -27.45 -5.54 -18.59
CA LEU A 36 -26.76 -5.97 -17.38
C LEU A 36 -25.24 -5.75 -17.41
N ALA A 37 -24.65 -5.42 -18.57
CA ALA A 37 -23.19 -5.29 -18.72
C ALA A 37 -22.54 -4.36 -17.67
N SER A 38 -23.08 -3.15 -17.52
CA SER A 38 -22.57 -2.16 -16.56
C SER A 38 -22.77 -2.61 -15.10
N THR A 39 -23.90 -3.25 -14.79
CA THR A 39 -24.19 -3.76 -13.45
C THR A 39 -23.28 -4.93 -13.10
N LEU A 40 -23.01 -5.83 -14.06
CA LEU A 40 -22.11 -6.95 -13.89
C LEU A 40 -20.68 -6.46 -13.59
N HIS A 41 -20.22 -5.43 -14.30
CA HIS A 41 -18.94 -4.79 -14.01
C HIS A 41 -18.87 -4.30 -12.56
N LEU A 42 -19.86 -3.53 -12.11
CA LEU A 42 -19.89 -3.01 -10.74
C LEU A 42 -19.91 -4.15 -9.71
N ARG A 43 -20.67 -5.22 -9.93
CA ARG A 43 -20.70 -6.37 -9.03
C ARG A 43 -19.40 -7.15 -8.98
N LEU A 44 -18.67 -7.24 -10.09
CA LEU A 44 -17.33 -7.82 -10.11
C LEU A 44 -16.34 -6.97 -9.31
N LEU A 45 -16.45 -5.64 -9.37
CA LEU A 45 -15.63 -4.75 -8.54
C LEU A 45 -15.97 -4.87 -7.05
N ASP A 46 -17.26 -4.93 -6.70
CA ASP A 46 -17.70 -5.20 -5.32
C ASP A 46 -17.07 -6.50 -4.79
N LEU A 47 -17.19 -7.59 -5.58
CA LEU A 47 -16.63 -8.91 -5.25
C LEU A 47 -15.11 -8.86 -5.06
N LEU A 48 -14.39 -8.15 -5.93
CA LEU A 48 -12.94 -7.99 -5.80
C LEU A 48 -12.57 -7.19 -4.54
N GLY A 49 -13.36 -6.19 -4.17
CA GLY A 49 -13.16 -5.43 -2.94
C GLY A 49 -13.38 -6.29 -1.69
N GLU A 50 -14.44 -7.09 -1.66
CA GLU A 50 -14.70 -8.05 -0.59
C GLU A 50 -13.58 -9.08 -0.48
N ALA A 51 -13.15 -9.66 -1.60
CA ALA A 51 -12.04 -10.61 -1.64
C ALA A 51 -10.71 -9.99 -1.18
N ALA A 52 -10.43 -8.74 -1.56
CA ALA A 52 -9.23 -8.04 -1.12
C ALA A 52 -9.22 -7.81 0.41
N LEU A 53 -10.38 -7.50 1.01
CA LEU A 53 -10.50 -7.35 2.47
C LEU A 53 -10.37 -8.69 3.19
N GLU A 54 -11.01 -9.74 2.67
CA GLU A 54 -10.96 -11.08 3.24
C GLU A 54 -9.53 -11.63 3.25
N ILE A 55 -8.84 -11.58 2.10
CA ILE A 55 -7.46 -12.05 1.97
C ILE A 55 -6.51 -11.09 2.72
N GLY A 56 -6.79 -9.79 2.66
CA GLY A 56 -6.10 -8.74 3.40
C GLY A 56 -6.01 -9.04 4.90
N GLY A 57 -7.12 -9.46 5.51
CA GLY A 57 -7.18 -9.82 6.93
C GLY A 57 -6.41 -11.08 7.32
N GLN A 58 -5.92 -11.86 6.36
CA GLN A 58 -5.11 -13.06 6.59
C GLN A 58 -3.60 -12.76 6.57
N LEU A 59 -3.19 -11.55 6.21
CA LEU A 59 -1.79 -11.13 6.19
C LEU A 59 -1.32 -10.69 7.59
N GLU A 60 -0.13 -11.14 8.00
CA GLU A 60 0.48 -10.76 9.28
C GLU A 60 0.97 -9.31 9.30
N ALA A 61 1.46 -8.81 8.17
CA ALA A 61 1.92 -7.45 7.98
C ALA A 61 1.59 -6.97 6.56
N GLY A 62 0.83 -5.89 6.46
CA GLY A 62 0.34 -5.33 5.19
C GLY A 62 -1.13 -5.57 4.92
N ARG A 63 -1.59 -5.03 3.79
CA ARG A 63 -2.97 -5.07 3.33
C ARG A 63 -3.02 -5.24 1.82
N ILE A 64 -4.14 -5.75 1.30
CA ILE A 64 -4.38 -5.82 -0.14
C ILE A 64 -5.29 -4.67 -0.54
N GLU A 65 -4.94 -3.97 -1.60
CA GLU A 65 -5.73 -2.90 -2.18
C GLU A 65 -6.14 -3.21 -3.61
N VAL A 66 -7.35 -2.80 -3.98
CA VAL A 66 -7.78 -2.79 -5.38
C VAL A 66 -7.48 -1.40 -5.95
N ARG A 67 -6.50 -1.32 -6.85
CA ARG A 67 -6.17 -0.11 -7.60
C ARG A 67 -6.82 -0.15 -8.97
N LEU A 68 -7.34 0.98 -9.44
CA LEU A 68 -7.97 1.09 -10.75
C LEU A 68 -7.06 1.85 -11.72
N ALA A 69 -6.71 1.22 -12.83
CA ALA A 69 -6.08 1.86 -13.98
C ALA A 69 -7.14 2.05 -15.07
N GLY A 70 -7.87 3.17 -15.00
CA GLY A 70 -9.05 3.36 -15.84
C GLY A 70 -10.19 2.43 -15.41
N ARG A 71 -10.51 1.43 -16.23
CA ARG A 71 -11.53 0.39 -15.95
C ARG A 71 -10.95 -0.95 -15.51
N ASP A 72 -9.64 -1.11 -15.56
CA ASP A 72 -9.00 -2.36 -15.21
C ASP A 72 -8.56 -2.33 -13.73
N PRO A 73 -9.11 -3.20 -12.87
CA PRO A 73 -8.67 -3.33 -11.49
C PRO A 73 -7.39 -4.16 -11.38
N GLU A 74 -6.57 -3.81 -10.41
CA GLU A 74 -5.30 -4.46 -10.07
C GLU A 74 -5.26 -4.67 -8.56
N LEU A 75 -4.96 -5.90 -8.13
CA LEU A 75 -4.74 -6.22 -6.72
C LEU A 75 -3.28 -5.96 -6.37
N VAL A 76 -3.04 -5.09 -5.39
CA VAL A 76 -1.71 -4.71 -4.95
C VAL A 76 -1.56 -5.01 -3.47
N VAL A 77 -0.51 -5.74 -3.13
CA VAL A 77 -0.12 -5.96 -1.73
C VAL A 77 0.68 -4.74 -1.28
N VAL A 78 0.18 -4.06 -0.26
CA VAL A 78 0.88 -2.97 0.42
C VAL A 78 1.37 -3.52 1.75
N THR A 79 2.65 -3.81 1.83
CA THR A 79 3.29 -4.16 3.10
C THR A 79 3.38 -2.92 3.97
N ASP A 80 2.96 -3.04 5.23
CA ASP A 80 3.32 -2.06 6.25
C ASP A 80 4.80 -2.25 6.52
N GLU A 81 5.63 -1.58 5.73
CA GLU A 81 7.01 -1.34 6.11
C GLU A 81 6.92 -0.50 7.39
N ALA A 82 7.08 -1.15 8.54
CA ALA A 82 7.47 -0.41 9.73
C ALA A 82 8.64 0.46 9.26
N PRO A 83 8.57 1.80 9.35
CA PRO A 83 9.70 2.63 8.99
C PRO A 83 10.85 2.01 9.76
N ASP A 84 11.82 1.44 9.03
CA ASP A 84 12.96 0.75 9.61
C ASP A 84 13.43 1.70 10.69
N SER A 85 13.11 1.35 11.93
CA SER A 85 13.41 2.19 13.08
C SER A 85 14.87 1.91 13.22
N ALA A 86 15.64 2.56 12.33
CA ALA A 86 16.97 2.20 11.92
C ALA A 86 17.60 1.68 13.17
N GLN A 87 17.79 0.35 13.25
CA GLN A 87 18.40 -0.21 14.43
C GLN A 87 19.72 0.53 14.49
N ILE A 88 19.81 1.52 15.37
CA ILE A 88 21.00 2.31 15.58
C ILE A 88 21.89 1.31 16.28
N GLY A 89 22.52 0.45 15.47
CA GLY A 89 23.61 -0.38 15.89
C GLY A 89 24.67 0.62 16.30
N PHE A 90 24.82 0.81 17.61
CA PHE A 90 25.94 1.53 18.19
C PHE A 90 27.19 0.67 17.97
N GLY A 91 27.62 0.58 16.71
CA GLY A 91 28.90 0.04 16.29
C GLY A 91 29.75 1.21 15.80
N GLU A 92 31.00 1.25 16.21
CA GLU A 92 31.97 2.32 15.87
C GLU A 92 32.15 2.52 14.35
N GLU A 93 31.67 1.60 13.51
CA GLU A 93 31.64 1.70 12.05
C GLU A 93 30.62 2.71 11.48
N HIS A 94 29.64 3.17 12.28
CA HIS A 94 28.58 4.11 11.83
C HIS A 94 28.69 5.47 12.53
N SER A 95 29.88 6.07 12.55
CA SER A 95 30.06 7.44 13.03
C SER A 95 29.49 8.47 12.02
N GLY A 96 28.27 8.94 12.26
CA GLY A 96 27.66 10.02 11.51
C GLY A 96 28.17 11.40 11.96
N ARG A 97 28.63 12.23 11.02
CA ARG A 97 29.04 13.61 11.33
C ARG A 97 27.82 14.54 11.34
N ILE A 98 27.47 15.06 12.51
CA ILE A 98 26.31 15.96 12.71
C ILE A 98 26.80 17.40 12.92
N THR A 99 26.17 18.37 12.26
CA THR A 99 26.40 19.81 12.51
C THR A 99 25.21 20.38 13.28
N LEU A 100 25.43 20.76 14.54
CA LEU A 100 24.40 21.29 15.42
C LEU A 100 24.46 22.83 15.45
N ARG A 101 23.31 23.50 15.36
CA ARG A 101 23.20 24.95 15.56
C ARG A 101 22.60 25.21 16.92
N LEU A 102 23.45 25.60 17.88
CA LEU A 102 23.06 25.90 19.25
C LEU A 102 22.90 27.41 19.47
N PRO A 103 21.95 27.85 20.31
CA PRO A 103 22.00 29.17 20.91
C PRO A 103 23.31 29.38 21.69
N GLU A 104 23.86 30.60 21.65
CA GLU A 104 25.18 30.91 22.21
C GLU A 104 25.31 30.56 23.71
N SER A 105 24.26 30.83 24.49
CA SER A 105 24.23 30.52 25.93
C SER A 105 24.38 29.01 26.22
N LEU A 106 23.78 28.16 25.37
CA LEU A 106 23.88 26.70 25.52
C LEU A 106 25.26 26.19 25.11
N LYS A 107 25.84 26.73 24.03
CA LYS A 107 27.19 26.39 23.61
C LYS A 107 28.21 26.67 24.73
N VAL A 108 28.17 27.86 25.32
CA VAL A 108 29.08 28.26 26.42
C VAL A 108 28.91 27.35 27.65
N SER A 109 27.67 27.01 28.00
CA SER A 109 27.39 26.11 29.14
C SER A 109 27.98 24.71 28.94
N VAL A 110 27.83 24.15 27.73
CA VAL A 110 28.35 22.83 27.36
C VAL A 110 29.89 22.83 27.33
N GLU A 111 30.52 23.84 26.76
CA GLU A 111 31.98 23.97 26.74
C GLU A 111 32.56 24.09 28.15
N ALA A 112 31.92 24.86 29.03
CA ALA A 112 32.34 24.98 30.43
C ALA A 112 32.18 23.66 31.20
N ALA A 113 31.13 22.88 30.92
CA ALA A 113 30.93 21.57 31.54
C ALA A 113 32.01 20.56 31.08
N ALA A 114 32.29 20.51 29.79
CA ALA A 114 33.36 19.68 29.23
C ALA A 114 34.74 20.05 29.81
N ALA A 115 35.02 21.36 29.93
CA ALA A 115 36.26 21.87 30.49
C ALA A 115 36.45 21.50 31.98
N ARG A 116 35.40 21.56 32.80
CA ARG A 116 35.45 21.13 34.20
C ARG A 116 35.81 19.65 34.35
N GLU A 117 35.43 18.85 33.37
CA GLU A 117 35.66 17.41 33.35
C GLU A 117 36.92 17.00 32.58
N GLY A 118 37.64 17.97 32.00
CA GLY A 118 38.90 17.73 31.29
C GLY A 118 38.75 16.88 30.02
N ILE A 119 37.55 16.82 29.43
CA ILE A 119 37.28 16.06 28.21
C ILE A 119 36.84 16.97 27.06
N SER A 120 36.91 16.45 25.83
CA SER A 120 36.44 17.20 24.66
C SER A 120 34.93 17.44 24.72
N THR A 121 34.48 18.58 24.19
CA THR A 121 33.06 18.93 24.10
C THR A 121 32.24 17.85 23.40
N ASN A 122 32.79 17.22 22.35
CA ASN A 122 32.14 16.12 21.63
C ASN A 122 31.99 14.87 22.51
N ALA A 123 33.05 14.48 23.24
CA ALA A 123 33.00 13.34 24.15
C ALA A 123 32.02 13.58 25.31
N TRP A 124 31.99 14.81 25.84
CA TRP A 124 31.05 15.20 26.88
C TRP A 124 29.60 15.09 26.36
N LEU A 125 29.31 15.64 25.18
CA LEU A 125 27.98 15.59 24.55
C LEU A 125 27.50 14.15 24.30
N VAL A 126 28.34 13.30 23.72
CA VAL A 126 27.97 11.90 23.43
C VAL A 126 27.64 11.16 24.73
N ARG A 127 28.46 11.32 25.77
CA ARG A 127 28.27 10.65 27.05
C ARG A 127 27.05 11.17 27.84
N THR A 128 26.67 12.44 27.67
CA THR A 128 25.52 13.02 28.38
C THR A 128 24.19 12.67 27.72
N ILE A 129 24.17 12.38 26.42
CA ILE A 129 22.95 12.08 25.66
C ILE A 129 22.67 10.57 25.58
N ALA A 130 23.72 9.73 25.63
CA ALA A 130 23.61 8.28 25.73
C ALA A 130 23.09 7.83 27.10
#